data_AF-A0A6A4I8N3-F1
#
_entry.id   AF-A0A6A4I8N3-F1
#
_cell.length_a   1.000
_cell.length_b   1.000
_cell.length_c   1.000
_cell.angle_alpha   90.00
_cell.angle_beta   90.00
_cell.angle_gamma   90.00
#
_symmetry.space_group_name_H-M   'P 1'
#
loop_
_entity.id
_entity.type
_entity.pdbx_description
1 polymer ?
#
loop_
_entity_poly.entity_id
_entity_poly.type
_entity_poly.pdbx_seq_one_letter_code
_entity_poly.pdbx_strand_id
1 'polypeptide(L)'
;DDGGAHCGRAREHMQKQKNLQKLLDADSPLAFWRCIRDWSDSKLHPQQVSASQLQEIFSQRLNPLPEPPTHFDENVRALNRALSRSIPGRMLDASEEHFFPREVTEQDVALAKKHIRKRHSKGAR
;
A
#
# COMPACT_ATOMS: atom_id res chain seq x y z
N ASP A 1 0.71 26.57 43.51
CA ASP A 1 0.34 26.89 42.12
C ASP A 1 -0.09 25.64 41.35
N ASP A 2 -1.35 25.23 41.55
CA ASP A 2 -1.99 24.09 40.85
C ASP A 2 -2.77 24.55 39.60
N GLY A 3 -2.16 25.40 38.76
CA GLY A 3 -2.83 25.99 37.60
C GLY A 3 -2.90 25.09 36.34
N GLY A 4 -2.13 24.00 36.29
CA GLY A 4 -1.91 23.21 35.06
C GLY A 4 -2.88 22.04 34.81
N ALA A 5 -3.63 21.59 35.83
CA ALA A 5 -4.43 20.37 35.76
C ALA A 5 -5.83 20.55 35.10
N HIS A 6 -6.26 21.78 34.85
CA HIS A 6 -7.63 22.09 34.39
C HIS A 6 -7.83 22.03 32.86
N CYS A 7 -6.77 22.24 32.06
CA CYS A 7 -6.89 22.29 30.60
C CYS A 7 -7.19 20.93 29.95
N GLY A 8 -6.67 19.84 30.53
CA GLY A 8 -6.93 18.48 30.05
C GLY A 8 -8.39 18.07 30.20
N ARG A 9 -8.97 18.32 31.38
CA ARG A 9 -10.38 18.00 31.67
C ARG A 9 -11.34 18.78 30.79
N ALA A 10 -11.09 20.09 30.61
CA ALA A 10 -11.91 20.92 29.73
C ALA A 10 -11.89 20.40 28.27
N ARG A 11 -10.73 19.97 27.78
CA ARG A 11 -10.57 19.39 26.45
C ARG A 11 -11.28 18.04 26.32
N GLU A 12 -11.18 17.18 27.33
CA GLU A 12 -11.91 15.92 27.39
C GLU A 12 -13.44 16.13 27.40
N HIS A 13 -13.93 17.07 28.20
CA HIS A 13 -15.34 17.44 28.23
C HIS A 13 -15.82 17.94 26.87
N MET A 14 -15.05 18.81 26.22
CA MET A 14 -15.37 19.30 24.87
C MET A 14 -15.40 18.16 23.85
N GLN A 15 -14.46 17.21 23.92
CA GLN A 15 -14.43 16.05 23.03
C GLN A 15 -15.63 15.12 23.27
N LYS A 16 -15.99 14.86 24.53
CA LYS A 16 -17.17 14.08 24.90
C LYS A 16 -18.46 14.74 24.39
N GLN A 17 -18.57 16.07 24.53
CA GLN A 17 -19.73 16.82 24.04
C GLN A 17 -19.86 16.75 22.51
N LYS A 18 -18.74 16.88 21.78
CA LYS A 18 -18.73 16.74 20.31
C LYS A 18 -19.13 15.33 19.86
N ASN A 19 -18.64 14.31 20.57
CA ASN A 19 -19.00 12.93 20.28
C ASN A 19 -20.48 12.67 20.55
N LEU A 20 -21.01 13.19 21.67
CA LEU A 20 -22.45 13.12 21.98
C LEU A 20 -23.29 13.75 20.86
N GLN A 21 -22.92 14.97 20.43
CA GLN A 21 -23.65 15.66 19.37
C GLN A 21 -23.68 14.84 18.07
N LYS A 22 -22.55 14.21 17.69
CA LYS A 22 -22.49 13.33 16.52
C LYS A 22 -23.41 12.11 16.59
N LEU A 23 -23.67 11.57 17.79
CA LEU A 23 -24.63 10.46 17.95
C LEU A 23 -26.06 10.96 17.82
N LEU A 24 -26.36 12.15 18.33
CA LEU A 24 -27.69 12.76 18.28
C LEU A 24 -28.06 13.21 16.86
N ASP A 25 -27.08 13.71 16.11
CA ASP A 25 -27.24 14.17 14.72
C ASP A 25 -27.20 13.01 13.70
N ALA A 26 -27.19 11.75 14.14
CA ALA A 26 -27.12 10.60 13.25
C ALA A 26 -28.49 10.32 12.60
N ASP A 27 -28.64 10.68 11.32
CA ASP A 27 -29.90 10.53 10.56
C ASP A 27 -30.33 9.08 10.27
N SER A 28 -29.51 8.08 10.61
CA SER A 28 -29.85 6.66 10.37
C SER A 28 -29.15 5.72 11.35
N PRO A 29 -29.71 4.52 11.60
CA PRO A 29 -29.07 3.49 12.41
C PRO A 29 -27.66 3.13 11.91
N LEU A 30 -27.45 3.15 10.59
CA LEU A 30 -26.14 2.89 10.00
C LEU A 30 -25.11 3.98 10.34
N ALA A 31 -25.52 5.25 10.31
CA ALA A 31 -24.66 6.37 10.68
C ALA A 31 -24.27 6.31 12.16
N PHE A 32 -25.24 5.99 13.04
CA PHE A 32 -25.01 5.78 14.46
C PHE A 32 -23.96 4.69 14.73
N TRP A 33 -24.12 3.51 14.12
CA TRP A 33 -23.18 2.40 14.30
C TRP A 33 -21.80 2.66 13.69
N ARG A 34 -21.69 3.51 12.66
CA ARG A 34 -20.38 3.95 12.13
C ARG A 34 -19.64 4.83 13.12
N CYS A 35 -20.32 5.81 13.74
CA CYS A 35 -19.69 6.64 14.76
C CYS A 35 -19.16 5.82 15.93
N ILE A 36 -19.93 4.84 16.40
CA ILE A 36 -19.50 3.91 17.45
C ILE A 36 -18.29 3.09 16.98
N ARG A 37 -18.35 2.55 15.76
CA ARG A 37 -17.27 1.75 15.18
C ARG A 37 -15.97 2.55 15.05
N ASP A 38 -16.02 3.80 14.61
CA ASP A 38 -14.84 4.65 14.47
C ASP A 38 -14.15 4.93 15.82
N TRP A 39 -14.90 4.89 16.93
CA TRP A 39 -14.35 5.06 18.28
C TRP A 39 -13.87 3.76 18.90
N SER A 40 -14.49 2.63 18.55
CA SER A 40 -14.16 1.31 19.11
C SER A 40 -13.14 0.54 18.27
N ASP A 41 -13.11 0.76 16.95
CA ASP A 41 -12.25 0.03 16.01
C ASP A 41 -10.87 0.71 16.01
N SER A 42 -9.97 0.18 16.83
CA SER A 42 -8.56 0.53 16.86
C SER A 42 -7.84 -0.06 15.65
N LYS A 43 -8.34 0.14 14.43
CA LYS A 43 -7.56 -0.20 13.24
C LYS A 43 -6.37 0.73 13.21
N LEU A 44 -5.25 0.24 13.73
CA LEU A 44 -3.92 0.79 13.53
C LEU A 44 -3.78 1.02 12.03
N HIS A 45 -3.88 2.28 11.61
CA HIS A 45 -3.53 2.63 10.26
C HIS A 45 -2.09 2.17 10.06
N PRO A 46 -1.80 1.33 9.05
CA PRO A 46 -0.44 0.90 8.80
C PRO A 46 0.41 2.15 8.63
N GLN A 47 1.50 2.24 9.41
CA GLN A 47 2.44 3.35 9.30
C GLN A 47 2.82 3.51 7.83
N GLN A 48 2.72 4.73 7.30
CA GLN A 48 3.19 5.02 5.96
C GLN A 48 4.72 4.90 5.97
N VAL A 49 5.21 3.75 5.53
CA VAL A 49 6.63 3.49 5.34
C VAL A 49 7.03 3.92 3.94
N SER A 50 8.18 4.58 3.85
CA SER A 50 8.79 4.96 2.57
C SER A 50 9.32 3.72 1.83
N ALA A 51 9.45 3.83 0.51
CA ALA A 51 10.00 2.75 -0.32
C ALA A 51 11.44 2.38 0.09
N SER A 52 12.23 3.34 0.57
CA SER A 52 13.59 3.11 1.08
C SER A 52 13.58 2.28 2.38
N GLN A 53 12.64 2.53 3.29
CA GLN A 53 12.48 1.72 4.51
C GLN A 53 12.06 0.28 4.19
N LEU A 54 11.22 0.10 3.17
CA LEU A 54 10.87 -1.24 2.69
C LEU A 54 12.08 -1.93 2.06
N GLN A 55 12.88 -1.23 1.25
CA GLN A 55 14.08 -1.78 0.61
C GLN A 55 15.08 -2.31 1.64
N GLU A 56 15.33 -1.57 2.72
CA GLU A 56 16.21 -2.01 3.80
C GLU A 56 15.73 -3.33 4.43
N ILE A 57 14.47 -3.40 4.81
CA ILE A 57 13.87 -4.60 5.42
C ILE A 57 13.85 -5.78 4.44
N PHE A 58 13.50 -5.54 3.18
CA PHE A 58 13.40 -6.60 2.18
C PHE A 58 14.75 -7.05 1.66
N SER A 59 15.76 -6.19 1.57
CA SER A 59 17.11 -6.58 1.13
C SER A 59 17.70 -7.67 2.03
N GLN A 60 17.45 -7.60 3.34
CA GLN A 60 17.86 -8.62 4.30
C GLN A 60 17.10 -9.94 4.14
N ARG A 61 15.85 -9.88 3.65
CA ARG A 61 14.97 -11.04 3.44
C ARG A 61 15.07 -11.65 2.05
N LEU A 62 15.53 -10.88 1.07
CA LEU A 62 15.67 -11.30 -0.33
C LEU A 62 16.85 -12.25 -0.55
N ASN A 63 17.62 -12.54 0.50
CA ASN A 63 18.72 -13.49 0.53
C ASN A 63 19.50 -13.59 -0.81
N PRO A 64 19.99 -12.48 -1.38
CA PRO A 64 20.98 -12.62 -2.43
C PRO A 64 22.23 -13.16 -1.73
N LEU A 65 22.48 -14.46 -1.89
CA LEU A 65 23.74 -15.05 -1.46
C LEU A 65 24.86 -14.22 -2.11
N PRO A 66 25.73 -13.55 -1.33
CA PRO A 66 26.77 -12.67 -1.88
C PRO A 66 27.73 -13.45 -2.78
N GLU A 67 27.91 -14.74 -2.46
CA GLU A 67 28.54 -15.73 -3.31
C GLU A 67 27.65 -16.99 -3.36
N PRO A 68 27.41 -17.57 -4.54
CA PRO A 68 26.67 -18.81 -4.62
C PRO A 68 27.46 -19.94 -3.93
N PRO A 69 26.77 -20.89 -3.28
CA PRO A 69 27.42 -21.98 -2.56
C PRO A 69 28.41 -22.76 -3.42
N THR A 70 29.43 -23.35 -2.80
CA THR A 70 30.51 -24.11 -3.47
C THR A 70 30.05 -25.31 -4.30
N HIS A 71 28.82 -25.78 -4.10
CA HIS A 71 28.20 -26.86 -4.88
C HIS A 71 27.48 -26.38 -6.14
N PHE A 72 27.36 -25.06 -6.36
CA PHE A 72 26.86 -24.54 -7.62
C PHE A 72 27.91 -24.70 -8.72
N ASP A 73 27.50 -25.33 -9.82
CA ASP A 73 28.36 -25.51 -10.99
C ASP A 73 28.64 -24.15 -11.64
N GLU A 74 29.91 -23.76 -11.64
CA GLU A 74 30.41 -22.52 -12.23
C GLU A 74 30.09 -22.42 -13.73
N ASN A 75 30.10 -23.56 -14.44
CA ASN A 75 29.81 -23.61 -15.87
C ASN A 75 28.33 -23.30 -16.13
N VAL A 76 27.43 -23.87 -15.33
CA VAL A 76 25.99 -23.58 -15.40
C VAL A 76 25.74 -22.11 -15.07
N ARG A 77 26.46 -21.55 -14.09
CA ARG A 77 26.38 -20.13 -13.73
C ARG A 77 26.84 -19.22 -14.87
N ALA A 78 27.98 -19.54 -15.49
CA ALA A 78 28.52 -18.79 -16.62
C ALA A 78 27.55 -18.84 -17.82
N LEU A 79 26.97 -20.01 -18.11
CA LEU A 79 25.96 -20.19 -19.15
C LEU A 79 24.71 -19.35 -18.86
N ASN A 80 24.19 -19.41 -17.63
CA ASN A 80 23.02 -18.62 -17.22
C ASN A 80 23.28 -17.11 -17.31
N ARG A 81 24.50 -16.65 -17.00
CA ARG A 81 24.91 -15.26 -17.19
C ARG A 81 25.00 -14.86 -18.66
N ALA A 82 25.47 -15.75 -19.52
CA ALA A 82 25.51 -15.50 -20.96
C ALA A 82 24.09 -15.44 -21.54
N LEU A 83 23.22 -16.38 -21.15
CA LEU A 83 21.81 -16.40 -21.54
C LEU A 83 21.06 -15.16 -21.03
N SER A 84 21.25 -14.76 -19.77
CA SER A 84 20.55 -13.57 -19.25
C SER A 84 20.96 -12.28 -19.97
N ARG A 85 22.21 -12.20 -20.44
CA ARG A 85 22.68 -11.09 -21.28
C ARG A 85 22.17 -11.14 -22.72
N SER A 86 21.80 -12.32 -23.22
CA SER A 86 21.21 -12.46 -24.55
C SER A 86 19.72 -12.18 -24.59
N ILE A 87 19.05 -12.13 -23.43
CA ILE A 87 17.65 -11.72 -23.33
C ILE A 87 17.56 -10.20 -23.60
N PRO A 88 16.80 -9.77 -24.61
CA PRO A 88 16.60 -8.35 -24.88
C PRO A 88 15.94 -7.66 -23.69
N GLY A 89 16.41 -6.47 -23.31
CA GLY A 89 15.81 -5.67 -22.22
C GLY A 89 14.35 -5.25 -22.50
N ARG A 90 13.92 -5.33 -23.76
CA ARG A 90 12.53 -5.23 -24.20
C ARG A 90 12.27 -6.28 -25.26
N MET A 91 11.28 -7.14 -25.04
CA MET A 91 10.74 -8.01 -26.08
C MET A 91 9.57 -7.28 -26.72
N LEU A 92 9.79 -6.75 -27.93
CA LEU A 92 8.69 -6.28 -28.76
C LEU A 92 8.09 -7.49 -29.46
N ASP A 93 6.76 -7.55 -29.48
CA ASP A 93 6.08 -8.58 -30.23
C ASP A 93 6.18 -8.30 -31.73
N ALA A 94 6.90 -9.15 -32.44
CA ALA A 94 7.00 -9.10 -33.90
C ALA A 94 6.06 -10.11 -34.58
N SER A 95 5.26 -10.87 -33.82
CA SER A 95 4.27 -11.80 -34.39
C SER A 95 3.10 -11.05 -35.00
N GLU A 96 2.57 -11.59 -36.12
CA GLU A 96 1.42 -10.99 -36.82
C GLU A 96 0.15 -10.94 -35.94
N GLU A 97 0.00 -11.89 -35.02
CA GLU A 97 -1.16 -11.99 -34.14
C GLU A 97 -1.00 -11.22 -32.81
N HIS A 98 0.15 -10.61 -32.56
CA HIS A 98 0.43 -9.86 -31.33
C HIS A 98 0.11 -10.64 -30.04
N PHE A 99 0.62 -11.87 -29.91
CA PHE A 99 0.43 -12.74 -28.75
C PHE A 99 0.91 -12.15 -27.41
N PHE A 100 1.89 -11.25 -27.44
CA PHE A 100 2.45 -10.59 -26.27
C PHE A 100 1.79 -9.23 -26.01
N PRO A 101 1.70 -8.80 -24.74
CA PRO A 101 1.12 -7.52 -24.39
C PRO A 101 1.90 -6.36 -25.02
N ARG A 102 1.18 -5.43 -25.64
CA ARG A 102 1.75 -4.16 -26.14
C ARG A 102 2.36 -3.33 -25.01
N GLU A 103 3.27 -2.41 -25.38
CA GLU A 103 3.84 -1.45 -24.42
C GLU A 103 2.72 -0.66 -23.71
N VAL A 104 2.79 -0.60 -22.38
CA VAL A 104 1.84 0.18 -21.56
C VAL A 104 2.18 1.65 -21.69
N THR A 105 1.27 2.40 -22.29
CA THR A 105 1.43 3.86 -22.48
C THR A 105 0.98 4.62 -21.24
N GLU A 106 1.42 5.88 -21.11
CA GLU A 106 0.93 6.77 -20.04
C GLU A 106 -0.60 6.95 -20.09
N GLN A 107 -1.19 6.85 -21.30
CA GLN A 107 -2.63 6.92 -21.50
C GLN A 107 -3.33 5.69 -20.90
N ASP A 108 -2.78 4.49 -21.09
CA ASP A 108 -3.30 3.26 -20.46
C ASP A 108 -3.28 3.39 -18.93
N VAL A 109 -2.21 3.96 -18.36
CA VAL A 109 -2.10 4.23 -16.92
C VAL A 109 -3.14 5.26 -16.45
N ALA A 110 -3.36 6.33 -17.21
CA ALA A 110 -4.37 7.33 -16.89
C ALA A 110 -5.80 6.75 -16.92
N LEU A 111 -6.09 5.89 -17.91
CA LEU A 111 -7.37 5.18 -18.01
C LEU A 111 -7.57 4.21 -16.84
N ALA A 112 -6.54 3.44 -16.48
CA ALA A 112 -6.57 2.54 -15.33
C ALA A 112 -6.83 3.31 -14.02
N LYS A 113 -6.11 4.42 -13.79
CA LYS A 113 -6.33 5.31 -12.64
C LYS A 113 -7.76 5.83 -12.57
N LYS A 114 -8.34 6.23 -13.72
CA LYS A 114 -9.74 6.67 -13.81
C LYS A 114 -10.72 5.53 -13.46
N HIS A 115 -10.44 4.31 -13.92
CA HIS A 115 -11.28 3.14 -13.63
C HIS A 115 -11.24 2.74 -12.15
N ILE A 116 -10.06 2.74 -11.54
CA ILE A 116 -9.84 2.45 -10.12
C ILE A 116 -10.60 3.46 -9.25
N ARG A 117 -10.48 4.76 -9.54
CA ARG A 117 -11.21 5.82 -8.82
C ARG A 117 -12.73 5.64 -8.85
N LYS A 118 -13.30 5.14 -9.95
CA LYS A 118 -14.75 4.86 -10.07
C LYS A 118 -15.20 3.70 -9.19
N ARG A 119 -14.36 2.70 -8.91
CA ARG A 119 -14.71 1.51 -8.12
C ARG A 119 -14.52 1.66 -6.61
N HIS A 120 -13.60 2.52 -6.16
CA HIS A 120 -13.37 2.75 -4.73
C HIS A 120 -14.44 3.59 -4.00
N SER A 121 -15.48 4.08 -4.69
CA SER A 121 -16.59 4.80 -4.03
C SER A 121 -17.59 3.89 -3.31
N LYS A 122 -17.46 2.56 -3.39
CA LYS A 122 -18.42 1.61 -2.77
C LYS A 122 -17.86 0.72 -1.64
N GLY A 123 -16.56 0.77 -1.34
CA GLY A 123 -15.94 -0.06 -0.29
C GLY A 123 -15.54 0.67 1.00
N ALA A 124 -15.56 2.00 0.99
CA ALA A 124 -15.23 2.83 2.15
C ALA A 124 -16.48 3.57 2.63
N ARG A 125 -17.43 2.81 3.20
CA ARG A 125 -18.48 3.37 4.05
C ARG A 125 -18.80 2.38 5.17
#